data_AF-A0A7S0MEP7-F1
#
_entry.id   AF-A0A7S0MEP7-F1
#
_cell.length_a   1.000
_cell.length_b   1.000
_cell.length_c   1.000
_cell.angle_alpha   90.00
_cell.angle_beta   90.00
_cell.angle_gamma   90.00
#
_symmetry.space_group_name_H-M   'P 1'
#
loop_
_entity.id
_entity.type
_entity.pdbx_description
1 polymer ?
#
loop_
_entity_poly.entity_id
_entity_poly.type
_entity_poly.pdbx_seq_one_letter_code
_entity_poly.pdbx_strand_id
1 'polypeptide(L)'
;GAAHVAMEYRVFGRAAELMAFMGGAAAAGFDFVEGLGFGPGCFVACAGRFASPEDVASGALGPVQRYADRFYRPWFYKKVQGYARELAAQGAGAVAFDVIPTRDYLFRHDRGAFWMAAYKMPHALGRALGFLLDSHKMYGLAERLPAIFDKREILLQDFMLPVDQVPAFVEVLDRTMGLWPLWFCPLRNIPAPASTP
;
A
#
# COMPACT_ATOMS: atom_id res chain seq x y z
N GLY A 1 21.15 2.43 11.73
CA GLY A 1 20.19 1.81 10.79
C GLY A 1 20.02 2.73 9.59
N ALA A 2 19.67 2.20 8.42
CA ALA A 2 19.47 3.00 7.22
C ALA A 2 18.36 4.05 7.44
N ALA A 3 18.64 5.29 7.06
CA ALA A 3 17.77 6.43 7.34
C ALA A 3 16.60 6.57 6.35
N HIS A 4 16.67 5.92 5.20
CA HIS A 4 15.67 6.00 4.13
C HIS A 4 15.42 4.64 3.49
N VAL A 5 14.24 4.50 2.90
CA VAL A 5 13.81 3.40 2.05
C VAL A 5 13.60 3.96 0.64
N ALA A 6 14.29 3.39 -0.34
CA ALA A 6 14.04 3.65 -1.75
C ALA A 6 12.93 2.72 -2.24
N MET A 7 11.85 3.29 -2.74
CA MET A 7 10.67 2.61 -3.24
C MET A 7 10.64 2.63 -4.76
N GLU A 8 10.30 1.49 -5.34
CA GLU A 8 9.92 1.32 -6.74
C GLU A 8 8.45 0.97 -6.84
N TYR A 9 7.74 1.63 -7.76
CA TYR A 9 6.35 1.35 -8.08
C TYR A 9 6.22 0.87 -9.52
N ARG A 10 5.57 -0.26 -9.72
CA ARG A 10 5.35 -0.87 -11.03
C ARG A 10 3.90 -1.30 -11.19
N VAL A 11 3.33 -1.05 -12.36
CA VAL A 11 1.93 -1.38 -12.67
C VAL A 11 1.87 -2.66 -13.50
N PHE A 12 0.89 -3.50 -13.18
CA PHE A 12 0.59 -4.75 -13.83
C PHE A 12 -0.89 -4.79 -14.22
N GLY A 13 -1.18 -5.41 -15.36
CA GLY A 13 -2.54 -5.58 -15.84
C GLY A 13 -3.26 -6.75 -15.16
N ARG A 14 -2.50 -7.71 -14.60
CA ARG A 14 -3.07 -8.93 -14.02
C ARG A 14 -2.50 -9.20 -12.63
N ALA A 15 -3.36 -9.73 -11.75
CA ALA A 15 -2.95 -10.17 -10.43
C ALA A 15 -1.83 -11.23 -10.49
N ALA A 16 -1.85 -12.12 -11.50
CA ALA A 16 -0.79 -13.10 -11.71
C ALA A 16 0.59 -12.48 -11.96
N GLU A 17 0.65 -11.36 -12.69
CA GLU A 17 1.90 -10.65 -12.96
C GLU A 17 2.43 -9.96 -11.70
N LEU A 18 1.52 -9.35 -10.93
CA LEU A 18 1.84 -8.81 -9.61
C LEU A 18 2.42 -9.92 -8.71
N MET A 19 1.77 -11.08 -8.63
CA MET A 19 2.23 -12.17 -7.78
C MET A 19 3.59 -12.73 -8.22
N ALA A 20 3.82 -12.86 -9.52
CA ALA A 20 5.11 -13.29 -10.04
C ALA A 20 6.23 -12.30 -9.66
N PHE A 21 5.98 -11.00 -9.79
CA PHE A 21 6.93 -9.96 -9.37
C PHE A 21 7.21 -10.04 -7.86
N MET A 22 6.16 -10.11 -7.04
CA MET A 22 6.30 -10.15 -5.58
C MET A 22 7.03 -11.41 -5.10
N GLY A 23 6.83 -12.55 -5.76
CA GLY A 23 7.55 -13.79 -5.47
C GLY A 23 9.05 -13.72 -5.78
N GLY A 24 9.46 -12.88 -6.74
CA GLY A 24 10.86 -12.65 -7.10
C GLY A 24 11.54 -11.50 -6.35
N ALA A 25 10.78 -10.71 -5.56
CA ALA A 25 11.25 -9.44 -5.02
C ALA A 25 12.50 -9.57 -4.14
N ALA A 26 12.54 -10.57 -3.25
CA ALA A 26 13.69 -10.80 -2.38
C ALA A 26 14.96 -11.17 -3.17
N ALA A 27 14.83 -12.03 -4.20
CA ALA A 27 15.94 -12.39 -5.08
C ALA A 27 16.44 -11.20 -5.92
N ALA A 28 15.56 -10.25 -6.21
CA ALA A 28 15.88 -8.99 -6.87
C ALA A 28 16.48 -7.93 -5.92
N GLY A 29 16.69 -8.25 -4.64
CA GLY A 29 17.34 -7.36 -3.66
C GLY A 29 16.41 -6.36 -2.99
N PHE A 30 15.08 -6.58 -3.00
CA PHE A 30 14.15 -5.79 -2.21
C PHE A 30 14.03 -6.32 -0.78
N ASP A 31 14.06 -5.41 0.19
CA ASP A 31 13.86 -5.70 1.62
C ASP A 31 12.36 -5.77 1.97
N PHE A 32 11.53 -5.03 1.23
CA PHE A 32 10.10 -4.90 1.47
C PHE A 32 9.33 -5.02 0.18
N VAL A 33 8.14 -5.64 0.23
CA VAL A 33 7.24 -5.66 -0.91
C VAL A 33 5.78 -5.76 -0.44
N GLU A 34 4.93 -4.98 -1.08
CA GLU A 34 3.47 -5.07 -0.96
C GLU A 34 2.82 -4.81 -2.32
N GLY A 35 1.56 -5.19 -2.48
CA GLY A 35 0.77 -4.91 -3.67
C GLY A 35 -0.51 -4.15 -3.35
N LEU A 36 -0.94 -3.27 -4.25
CA LEU A 36 -2.23 -2.58 -4.18
C LEU A 36 -3.00 -2.75 -5.49
N GLY A 37 -4.24 -3.22 -5.40
CA GLY A 37 -5.16 -3.31 -6.54
C GLY A 37 -6.18 -2.19 -6.50
N PHE A 38 -6.44 -1.52 -7.63
CA PHE A 38 -7.39 -0.39 -7.72
C PHE A 38 -8.58 -0.65 -8.63
N GLY A 39 -8.65 -1.83 -9.23
CA GLY A 39 -9.69 -2.23 -10.18
C GLY A 39 -9.21 -3.38 -11.05
N PRO A 40 -10.11 -3.94 -11.89
CA PRO A 40 -9.74 -4.86 -12.94
C PRO A 40 -8.68 -4.21 -13.83
N GLY A 41 -7.58 -4.90 -14.11
CA GLY A 41 -6.53 -4.36 -14.98
C GLY A 41 -5.53 -3.42 -14.30
N CYS A 42 -5.63 -3.15 -12.98
CA CYS A 42 -4.77 -2.17 -12.32
C CYS A 42 -4.25 -2.67 -10.97
N PHE A 43 -3.04 -3.25 -11.01
CA PHE A 43 -2.32 -3.77 -9.86
C PHE A 43 -0.95 -3.11 -9.75
N VAL A 44 -0.57 -2.66 -8.55
CA VAL A 44 0.69 -1.95 -8.33
C VAL A 44 1.53 -2.70 -7.32
N ALA A 45 2.76 -3.08 -7.69
CA ALA A 45 3.75 -3.49 -6.71
C ALA A 45 4.44 -2.26 -6.14
N CYS A 46 4.59 -2.23 -4.81
CA CYS A 46 5.39 -1.26 -4.09
C CYS A 46 6.57 -2.03 -3.47
N ALA A 47 7.74 -1.96 -4.08
CA ALA A 47 8.94 -2.69 -3.64
C ALA A 47 9.96 -1.71 -3.06
N GLY A 48 10.50 -2.02 -1.88
CA GLY A 48 11.39 -1.14 -1.14
C GLY A 48 12.72 -1.80 -0.83
N ARG A 49 13.80 -1.03 -0.85
CA ARG A 49 15.09 -1.41 -0.26
C ARG A 49 15.63 -0.28 0.61
N PHE A 50 16.42 -0.60 1.63
CA PHE A 50 17.13 0.42 2.37
C PHE A 50 18.10 1.17 1.46
N ALA A 51 18.05 2.50 1.50
CA ALA A 51 18.92 3.36 0.72
C ALA A 51 20.19 3.72 1.52
N SER A 52 21.34 3.66 0.86
CA SER A 52 22.59 4.19 1.43
C SER A 52 22.58 5.72 1.42
N PRO A 53 23.39 6.39 2.25
CA PRO A 53 23.53 7.85 2.18
C PRO A 53 23.97 8.36 0.79
N GLU A 54 24.77 7.57 0.08
CA GLU A 54 25.23 7.87 -1.29
C GLU A 54 24.08 7.78 -2.30
N ASP A 55 23.25 6.75 -2.21
CA ASP A 55 22.05 6.62 -3.05
C ASP A 55 21.15 7.85 -2.92
N VAL A 56 20.94 8.32 -1.69
CA VAL A 56 20.13 9.51 -1.40
C VAL A 56 20.80 10.78 -1.95
N ALA A 57 22.12 10.91 -1.79
CA ALA A 57 22.87 12.09 -2.25
C ALA A 57 22.96 12.18 -3.78
N SER A 58 23.02 11.04 -4.48
CA SER A 58 23.12 10.97 -5.94
C SER A 58 21.86 11.48 -6.65
N GLY A 59 20.70 11.41 -5.99
CA GLY A 59 19.40 11.70 -6.59
C GLY A 59 18.92 10.66 -7.62
N ALA A 60 19.68 9.58 -7.85
CA ALA A 60 19.38 8.57 -8.86
C ALA A 60 18.09 7.77 -8.56
N LEU A 61 17.66 7.74 -7.30
CA LEU A 61 16.48 7.01 -6.83
C LEU A 61 15.23 7.90 -6.70
N GLY A 62 15.24 9.06 -7.34
CA GLY A 62 14.11 9.99 -7.35
C GLY A 62 14.07 10.94 -6.15
N PRO A 63 13.00 11.75 -6.02
CA PRO A 63 12.92 12.79 -5.02
C PRO A 63 12.77 12.23 -3.59
N VAL A 64 13.44 12.87 -2.64
CA VAL A 64 13.26 12.57 -1.21
C VAL A 64 11.91 13.09 -0.73
N GLN A 65 11.03 12.17 -0.37
CA GLN A 65 9.70 12.40 0.18
C GLN A 65 9.77 12.63 1.68
N ARG A 66 10.32 13.78 2.09
CA ARG A 66 10.24 14.19 3.49
C ARG A 66 8.78 14.41 3.87
N TYR A 67 8.41 13.96 5.07
CA TYR A 67 7.07 14.17 5.62
C TYR A 67 5.98 13.41 4.86
N ALA A 68 6.30 12.21 4.37
CA ALA A 68 5.37 11.41 3.58
C ALA A 68 4.12 10.99 4.38
N ASP A 69 4.25 10.91 5.72
CA ASP A 69 3.16 10.58 6.64
C ASP A 69 2.31 11.79 7.08
N ARG A 70 2.65 13.02 6.66
CA ARG A 70 1.97 14.23 7.17
C ARG A 70 0.58 14.40 6.60
N PHE A 71 -0.28 15.00 7.41
CA PHE A 71 -1.70 15.13 7.14
C PHE A 71 -2.06 15.88 5.86
N TYR A 72 -1.23 16.86 5.45
CA TYR A 72 -1.46 17.66 4.25
C TYR A 72 -1.01 16.92 2.96
N ARG A 73 -0.32 15.79 3.07
CA ARG A 73 0.03 14.94 1.93
C ARG A 73 -1.14 14.01 1.55
N PRO A 74 -1.19 13.51 0.30
CA PRO A 74 -2.13 12.44 -0.07
C PRO A 74 -1.98 11.20 0.83
N TRP A 75 -3.03 10.39 0.98
CA TRP A 75 -2.88 9.08 1.64
C TRP A 75 -1.96 8.21 0.82
N PHE A 76 -1.17 7.34 1.45
CA PHE A 76 -0.18 6.53 0.74
C PHE A 76 -0.83 5.75 -0.42
N TYR A 77 -1.93 5.05 -0.17
CA TYR A 77 -2.63 4.30 -1.23
C TYR A 77 -3.17 5.19 -2.36
N LYS A 78 -3.59 6.45 -2.06
CA LYS A 78 -4.00 7.42 -3.08
C LYS A 78 -2.82 7.96 -3.88
N LYS A 79 -1.65 8.12 -3.24
CA LYS A 79 -0.41 8.45 -3.92
C LYS A 79 -0.04 7.33 -4.91
N VAL A 80 -0.08 6.07 -4.46
CA VAL A 80 0.17 4.91 -5.32
C VAL A 80 -0.87 4.81 -6.45
N GLN A 81 -2.15 5.12 -6.17
CA GLN A 81 -3.19 5.21 -7.21
C GLN A 81 -2.88 6.30 -8.25
N GLY A 82 -2.26 7.42 -7.85
CA GLY A 82 -1.76 8.45 -8.75
C GLY A 82 -0.66 7.90 -9.67
N TYR A 83 0.36 7.27 -9.09
CA TYR A 83 1.41 6.61 -9.87
C TYR A 83 0.87 5.56 -10.83
N ALA A 84 -0.14 4.79 -10.43
CA ALA A 84 -0.76 3.80 -11.30
C ALA A 84 -1.26 4.42 -12.62
N ARG A 85 -1.90 5.60 -12.54
CA ARG A 85 -2.42 6.33 -13.71
C ARG A 85 -1.30 6.91 -14.57
N GLU A 86 -0.29 7.50 -13.93
CA GLU A 86 0.86 8.09 -14.62
C GLU A 86 1.67 7.02 -15.38
N LEU A 87 1.96 5.90 -14.72
CA LEU A 87 2.72 4.79 -15.30
C LEU A 87 1.94 4.09 -16.42
N ALA A 88 0.62 3.91 -16.25
CA ALA A 88 -0.23 3.38 -17.33
C ALA A 88 -0.20 4.27 -18.59
N ALA A 89 -0.12 5.60 -18.43
CA ALA A 89 0.00 6.54 -19.54
C ALA A 89 1.39 6.53 -20.21
N GLN A 90 2.44 6.15 -19.47
CA GLN A 90 3.82 6.06 -19.98
C GLN A 90 4.11 4.75 -20.74
N GLY A 91 3.29 3.71 -20.53
CA GLY A 91 3.39 2.44 -21.24
C GLY A 91 4.18 1.35 -20.48
N ALA A 92 4.38 0.22 -21.15
CA ALA A 92 4.97 -0.96 -20.55
C ALA A 92 6.42 -0.71 -20.08
N GLY A 93 6.74 -1.12 -18.85
CA GLY A 93 8.08 -0.98 -18.28
C GLY A 93 8.34 0.34 -17.56
N ALA A 94 7.38 1.28 -17.54
CA ALA A 94 7.49 2.49 -16.73
C ALA A 94 7.60 2.16 -15.23
N VAL A 95 8.45 2.90 -14.52
CA VAL A 95 8.69 2.76 -13.08
C VAL A 95 8.67 4.14 -12.42
N ALA A 96 7.99 4.25 -11.28
CA ALA A 96 8.07 5.44 -10.43
C ALA A 96 8.94 5.15 -9.21
N PHE A 97 9.59 6.19 -8.69
CA PHE A 97 10.50 6.08 -7.55
C PHE A 97 10.17 7.10 -6.45
N ASP A 98 10.39 6.70 -5.20
CA ASP A 98 10.43 7.60 -4.05
C ASP A 98 11.59 7.24 -3.12
N VAL A 99 12.16 8.24 -2.45
CA VAL A 99 13.04 8.00 -1.29
C VAL A 99 12.32 8.49 -0.03
N ILE A 100 11.96 7.59 0.88
CA ILE A 100 11.13 7.89 2.06
C ILE A 100 11.95 7.70 3.33
N PRO A 101 11.96 8.65 4.28
CA PRO A 101 12.57 8.42 5.60
C PRO A 101 12.00 7.15 6.25
N THR A 102 12.86 6.31 6.85
CA THR A 102 12.45 4.99 7.37
C THR A 102 11.26 5.08 8.34
N ARG A 103 11.23 6.12 9.18
CA ARG A 103 10.10 6.35 10.09
C ARG A 103 8.79 6.57 9.31
N ASP A 104 8.80 7.46 8.32
CA ASP A 104 7.61 7.77 7.53
C ASP A 104 7.17 6.55 6.70
N TYR A 105 8.14 5.75 6.22
CA TYR A 105 7.86 4.48 5.56
C TYR A 105 7.12 3.51 6.47
N LEU A 106 7.60 3.30 7.71
CA LEU A 106 6.97 2.38 8.67
C LEU A 106 5.52 2.79 9.01
N PHE A 107 5.24 4.09 9.08
CA PHE A 107 3.91 4.62 9.41
C PHE A 107 3.09 5.09 8.20
N ARG A 108 3.51 4.74 6.97
CA ARG A 108 2.88 5.22 5.72
C ARG A 108 1.38 4.94 5.61
N HIS A 109 0.93 3.88 6.28
CA HIS A 109 -0.47 3.45 6.29
C HIS A 109 -1.25 3.87 7.54
N ASP A 110 -0.59 4.44 8.57
CA ASP A 110 -1.26 4.78 9.84
C ASP A 110 -2.32 5.88 9.65
N ARG A 111 -2.03 6.88 8.81
CA ARG A 111 -2.94 8.00 8.63
C ARG A 111 -4.23 7.57 7.95
N GLY A 112 -5.34 7.79 8.64
CA GLY A 112 -6.68 7.45 8.20
C GLY A 112 -7.08 6.01 8.47
N ALA A 113 -6.36 5.30 9.36
CA ALA A 113 -6.50 3.88 9.61
C ALA A 113 -6.52 3.11 8.27
N PHE A 114 -5.40 3.14 7.57
CA PHE A 114 -5.24 2.69 6.18
C PHE A 114 -6.13 3.44 5.19
N TRP A 115 -7.34 2.94 4.94
CA TRP A 115 -8.27 3.47 3.93
C TRP A 115 -9.56 4.01 4.52
N MET A 116 -9.78 3.78 5.82
CA MET A 116 -11.07 3.96 6.47
C MET A 116 -11.55 5.41 6.47
N ALA A 117 -10.66 6.34 6.83
CA ALA A 117 -10.98 7.76 6.80
C ALA A 117 -11.30 8.26 5.39
N ALA A 118 -10.66 7.68 4.38
CA ALA A 118 -10.80 8.09 2.99
C ALA A 118 -12.12 7.66 2.34
N TYR A 119 -12.75 6.62 2.87
CA TYR A 119 -14.06 6.17 2.41
C TYR A 119 -15.18 7.13 2.82
N LYS A 120 -15.06 7.76 3.98
CA LYS A 120 -16.07 8.67 4.54
C LYS A 120 -15.76 10.15 4.34
N MET A 121 -14.49 10.49 4.13
CA MET A 121 -14.04 11.88 4.10
C MET A 121 -13.51 12.27 2.71
N PRO A 122 -14.07 13.33 2.08
CA PRO A 122 -13.51 13.88 0.86
C PRO A 122 -12.03 14.24 1.03
N HIS A 123 -11.21 13.96 0.02
CA HIS A 123 -9.75 14.12 0.10
C HIS A 123 -9.31 15.56 0.48
N ALA A 124 -10.05 16.58 0.03
CA ALA A 124 -9.78 17.97 0.41
C ALA A 124 -9.95 18.21 1.92
N LEU A 125 -10.98 17.62 2.53
CA LEU A 125 -11.24 17.70 3.96
C LEU A 125 -10.21 16.89 4.76
N GLY A 126 -9.84 15.71 4.25
CA GLY A 126 -8.78 14.87 4.84
C GLY A 126 -7.42 15.56 4.88
N ARG A 127 -7.10 16.45 3.91
CA ARG A 127 -5.89 17.28 3.93
C ARG A 127 -5.97 18.44 4.93
N ALA A 128 -7.16 19.01 5.15
CA ALA A 128 -7.34 20.13 6.07
C ALA A 128 -7.40 19.68 7.54
N LEU A 129 -8.08 18.56 7.81
CA LEU A 129 -8.33 18.05 9.17
C LEU A 129 -7.47 16.85 9.53
N GLY A 130 -6.53 16.44 8.67
CA GLY A 130 -5.83 15.17 8.82
C GLY A 130 -4.95 15.03 10.08
N PHE A 131 -4.67 16.11 10.81
CA PHE A 131 -4.01 16.07 12.13
C PHE A 131 -4.89 15.41 13.22
N LEU A 132 -6.20 15.26 12.95
CA LEU A 132 -7.17 14.54 13.76
C LEU A 132 -7.40 13.10 13.28
N LEU A 133 -6.71 12.66 12.22
CA LEU A 133 -7.00 11.40 11.53
C LEU A 133 -5.87 10.36 11.67
N ASP A 134 -5.06 10.42 12.73
CA ASP A 134 -4.26 9.24 13.11
C ASP A 134 -5.18 8.11 13.58
N SER A 135 -4.71 6.86 13.53
CA SER A 135 -5.55 5.69 13.81
C SER A 135 -6.26 5.80 15.17
N HIS A 136 -5.57 6.25 16.21
CA HIS A 136 -6.11 6.36 17.56
C HIS A 136 -7.25 7.40 17.63
N LYS A 137 -7.05 8.60 17.10
CA LYS A 137 -8.10 9.64 17.07
C LYS A 137 -9.27 9.25 16.17
N MET A 138 -9.01 8.56 15.06
CA MET A 138 -10.05 8.03 14.17
C MET A 138 -10.98 7.05 14.88
N TYR A 139 -10.43 6.11 15.65
CA TYR A 139 -11.25 5.18 16.43
C TYR A 139 -12.13 5.93 17.45
N GLY A 140 -11.55 6.88 18.20
CA GLY A 140 -12.32 7.71 19.13
C GLY A 140 -13.38 8.59 18.45
N LEU A 141 -13.11 9.08 17.24
CA LEU A 141 -14.08 9.86 16.45
C LEU A 141 -15.22 8.98 15.95
N ALA A 142 -14.92 7.77 15.48
CA ALA A 142 -15.91 6.81 15.01
C ALA A 142 -16.85 6.34 16.13
N GLU A 143 -16.35 6.19 17.36
CA GLU A 143 -17.17 5.91 18.54
C GLU A 143 -18.11 7.07 18.90
N ARG A 144 -17.63 8.31 18.80
CA ARG A 144 -18.40 9.51 19.16
C ARG A 144 -19.40 9.94 18.09
N LEU A 145 -19.15 9.58 16.83
CA LEU A 145 -19.97 9.98 15.68
C LEU A 145 -20.41 8.76 14.84
N PRO A 146 -21.18 7.82 15.43
CA PRO A 146 -21.58 6.59 14.75
C PRO A 146 -22.45 6.82 13.51
N ALA A 147 -23.14 7.96 13.42
CA ALA A 147 -23.93 8.34 12.24
C ALA A 147 -23.07 8.73 11.03
N ILE A 148 -21.81 9.16 11.25
CA ILE A 148 -20.87 9.54 10.18
C ILE A 148 -19.98 8.35 9.81
N PHE A 149 -19.67 7.50 10.79
CA PHE A 149 -18.87 6.28 10.64
C PHE A 149 -19.72 5.04 10.92
N ASP A 150 -20.82 4.86 10.16
CA ASP A 150 -21.65 3.68 10.32
C ASP A 150 -20.83 2.42 9.98
N LYS A 151 -20.59 1.60 11.01
CA LYS A 151 -19.82 0.36 10.91
C LYS A 151 -20.51 -0.68 10.02
N ARG A 152 -21.81 -0.54 9.75
CA ARG A 152 -22.56 -1.44 8.86
C ARG A 152 -22.19 -1.27 7.39
N GLU A 153 -21.60 -0.13 7.03
CA GLU A 153 -21.17 0.19 5.66
C GLU A 153 -19.70 -0.16 5.43
N ILE A 154 -19.08 -0.88 6.37
CA ILE A 154 -17.66 -1.19 6.39
C ILE A 154 -17.49 -2.71 6.44
N LEU A 155 -16.83 -3.25 5.42
CA LEU A 155 -16.42 -4.65 5.38
C LEU A 155 -14.89 -4.72 5.36
N LEU A 156 -14.29 -5.25 6.43
CA LEU A 156 -12.87 -5.62 6.47
C LEU A 156 -12.78 -7.15 6.47
N GLN A 157 -12.08 -7.71 5.49
CA GLN A 157 -11.83 -9.14 5.40
C GLN A 157 -10.39 -9.38 4.98
N ASP A 158 -9.69 -10.19 5.77
CA ASP A 158 -8.35 -10.66 5.47
C ASP A 158 -8.42 -12.14 5.08
N PHE A 159 -7.75 -12.50 3.98
CA PHE A 159 -7.66 -13.88 3.50
C PHE A 159 -6.20 -14.31 3.44
N MET A 160 -5.90 -15.50 3.95
CA MET A 160 -4.63 -16.18 3.72
C MET A 160 -4.81 -17.18 2.58
N LEU A 161 -4.09 -16.97 1.48
CA LEU A 161 -4.24 -17.78 0.26
C LEU A 161 -2.87 -18.27 -0.22
N PRO A 162 -2.78 -19.48 -0.78
CA PRO A 162 -1.65 -19.87 -1.62
C PRO A 162 -1.46 -18.87 -2.76
N VAL A 163 -0.22 -18.49 -3.04
CA VAL A 163 0.13 -17.42 -4.01
C VAL A 163 -0.43 -17.72 -5.42
N ASP A 164 -0.45 -18.98 -5.81
CA ASP A 164 -0.98 -19.48 -7.07
C ASP A 164 -2.52 -19.38 -7.19
N GLN A 165 -3.24 -19.30 -6.06
CA GLN A 165 -4.70 -19.15 -6.05
C GLN A 165 -5.16 -17.68 -6.03
N VAL A 166 -4.29 -16.74 -5.68
CA VAL A 166 -4.63 -15.31 -5.58
C VAL A 166 -5.26 -14.76 -6.87
N PRO A 167 -4.76 -15.04 -8.09
CA PRO A 167 -5.36 -14.48 -9.31
C PRO A 167 -6.82 -14.91 -9.51
N ALA A 168 -7.11 -16.21 -9.35
CA ALA A 168 -8.47 -16.73 -9.49
C ALA A 168 -9.41 -16.17 -8.40
N PHE A 169 -8.91 -16.02 -7.17
CA PHE A 169 -9.65 -15.42 -6.08
C PHE A 169 -10.05 -13.96 -6.38
N VAL A 170 -9.12 -13.15 -6.86
CA VAL A 170 -9.37 -11.74 -7.22
C VAL A 170 -10.43 -11.63 -8.33
N GLU A 171 -10.40 -12.51 -9.33
CA GLU A 171 -11.42 -12.53 -10.39
C GLU A 171 -12.82 -12.88 -9.86
N VAL A 172 -12.93 -13.82 -8.92
CA VAL A 172 -14.21 -14.16 -8.27
C VAL A 172 -14.69 -12.99 -7.40
N LEU A 173 -13.78 -12.37 -6.64
CA LEU A 173 -14.08 -11.25 -5.76
C LEU A 173 -14.61 -10.05 -6.54
N ASP A 174 -13.99 -9.71 -7.66
CA ASP A 174 -14.41 -8.62 -8.53
C ASP A 174 -15.80 -8.88 -9.12
N ARG A 175 -16.06 -10.10 -9.64
CA ARG A 175 -17.37 -10.46 -10.20
C ARG A 175 -18.50 -10.51 -9.16
N THR A 176 -18.20 -10.93 -7.93
CA THR A 176 -19.23 -11.15 -6.91
C THR A 176 -19.50 -9.90 -6.07
N MET A 177 -18.45 -9.16 -5.70
CA MET A 177 -18.56 -8.04 -4.77
C MET A 177 -18.10 -6.70 -5.36
N GLY A 178 -17.23 -6.69 -6.38
CA GLY A 178 -16.72 -5.46 -6.99
C GLY A 178 -15.97 -4.54 -6.02
N LEU A 179 -15.40 -5.10 -4.95
CA LEU A 179 -14.79 -4.33 -3.86
C LEU A 179 -13.33 -3.98 -4.17
N TRP A 180 -13.04 -2.68 -4.12
CA TRP A 180 -11.72 -2.10 -4.33
C TRP A 180 -11.50 -0.91 -3.39
N PRO A 181 -10.25 -0.60 -3.00
CA PRO A 181 -8.99 -1.26 -3.37
C PRO A 181 -8.74 -2.58 -2.65
N LEU A 182 -7.76 -3.36 -3.13
CA LEU A 182 -7.26 -4.60 -2.51
C LEU A 182 -5.80 -4.42 -2.04
N TRP A 183 -5.43 -5.09 -0.95
CA TRP A 183 -4.08 -5.06 -0.38
C TRP A 183 -3.48 -6.46 -0.40
N PHE A 184 -2.28 -6.57 -0.96
CA PHE A 184 -1.56 -7.83 -1.10
C PHE A 184 -0.31 -7.80 -0.22
N CYS A 185 -0.29 -8.65 0.80
CA CYS A 185 0.81 -8.78 1.74
C CYS A 185 1.44 -10.16 1.57
N PRO A 186 2.58 -10.29 0.86
CA PRO A 186 3.22 -11.58 0.71
C PRO A 186 3.83 -11.96 2.05
N LEU A 187 3.46 -13.15 2.52
CA LEU A 187 3.93 -13.66 3.80
C LEU A 187 4.80 -14.89 3.55
N ARG A 188 5.94 -14.93 4.24
CA ARG A 188 6.74 -16.15 4.27
C ARG A 188 5.98 -17.17 5.12
N ASN A 189 5.70 -18.33 4.55
CA ASN A 189 5.21 -19.46 5.34
C ASN A 189 6.34 -19.92 6.27
N ILE A 190 6.17 -19.68 7.57
CA ILE A 190 7.09 -20.14 8.61
C ILE A 190 6.45 -21.39 9.21
N PRO A 191 7.08 -22.58 9.08
CA PRO A 191 6.59 -23.79 9.73
C PRO A 191 6.41 -23.53 11.22
N ALA A 192 5.29 -23.97 11.79
CA ALA A 192 5.13 -23.96 13.23
C ALA A 192 6.27 -24.76 13.87
N PRO A 193 6.77 -24.37 15.07
CA PRO A 193 7.66 -25.23 15.83
C PRO A 193 6.97 -26.59 15.97
N ALA A 194 7.71 -27.68 15.75
CA ALA A 194 7.17 -29.01 15.97
C ALA A 194 6.58 -29.05 17.38
N SER A 195 5.28 -29.34 17.50
CA SER A 195 4.68 -29.59 18.80
C SER A 195 5.37 -30.81 19.38
N THR A 196 6.20 -30.62 20.40
CA THR A 196 6.71 -31.74 21.18
C THR A 196 5.50 -32.44 21.79
N PRO A 197 5.28 -33.74 21.54
CA PRO A 197 4.18 -34.49 22.14
C PRO A 197 4.26 -34.52 23.67
#